data_AF-A0A1G0AXZ7-F1
#
_entry.id   AF-A0A1G0AXZ7-F1
#
_cell.length_a   1.000
_cell.length_b   1.000
_cell.length_c   1.000
_cell.angle_alpha   90.00
_cell.angle_beta   90.00
_cell.angle_gamma   90.00
#
_symmetry.space_group_name_H-M   'P 1'
#
loop_
_entity.id
_entity.type
_entity.pdbx_description
1 polymer ?
#
loop_
_entity_poly.entity_id
_entity_poly.type
_entity_poly.pdbx_seq_one_letter_code
_entity_poly.pdbx_strand_id
1 'polypeptide(L)'
;MDKINHKESYILQLEQLETIIKETNSRIISDPPDVLIYENANFFTKAFLITMCAYLESYLKDALMVIVDELNIRLSTTKLPHNLVKWSLNIDKEFKENEFKYEQLKIGIKKKELDDYISGNPFKTKDLFKKFGIDLEKNAVFNSQKEEINSIVVKRNKILHHNDEASDVSNKDLTNNIKSLTDYIVNIDSLIRKHIE
;
A
#
# COMPACT_ATOMS: atom_id res chain seq x y z
N MET A 1 -19.01 -8.64 -7.82
CA MET A 1 -19.53 -7.40 -7.22
C MET A 1 -19.03 -7.17 -5.77
N ASP A 2 -18.02 -7.92 -5.29
CA ASP A 2 -17.42 -7.78 -3.93
C ASP A 2 -15.91 -7.43 -3.94
N LYS A 3 -15.31 -7.18 -5.11
CA LYS A 3 -13.85 -7.08 -5.26
C LYS A 3 -13.24 -5.71 -4.91
N ILE A 4 -14.04 -4.74 -4.44
CA ILE A 4 -13.64 -3.32 -4.39
C ILE A 4 -13.51 -2.77 -2.94
N ASN A 5 -13.87 -3.54 -1.90
CA ASN A 5 -13.84 -3.03 -0.52
C ASN A 5 -12.61 -3.45 0.30
N HIS A 6 -11.45 -3.61 -0.34
CA HIS A 6 -10.17 -3.75 0.39
C HIS A 6 -9.89 -2.53 1.27
N LYS A 7 -10.21 -1.32 0.78
CA LYS A 7 -10.04 -0.07 1.52
C LYS A 7 -10.66 -0.12 2.92
N GLU A 8 -11.94 -0.50 3.02
CA GLU A 8 -12.69 -0.49 4.29
C GLU A 8 -12.06 -1.42 5.33
N SER A 9 -11.57 -2.58 4.89
CA SER A 9 -10.88 -3.51 5.78
C SER A 9 -9.58 -2.93 6.34
N TYR A 10 -8.79 -2.23 5.53
CA TYR A 10 -7.53 -1.63 6.01
C TYR A 10 -7.75 -0.37 6.84
N ILE A 11 -8.78 0.43 6.52
CA ILE A 11 -9.19 1.57 7.38
C ILE A 11 -9.63 1.05 8.75
N LEU A 12 -10.44 0.00 8.80
CA LEU A 12 -10.86 -0.61 10.07
C LEU A 12 -9.65 -1.11 10.90
N GLN A 13 -8.65 -1.71 10.25
CA GLN A 13 -7.43 -2.14 10.94
C GLN A 13 -6.64 -0.96 11.52
N LEU A 14 -6.58 0.17 10.79
CA LEU A 14 -5.96 1.40 11.28
C LEU A 14 -6.74 2.02 12.45
N GLU A 15 -8.07 2.02 12.41
CA GLU A 15 -8.93 2.49 13.51
C GLU A 15 -8.80 1.60 14.75
N GLN A 16 -8.71 0.29 14.57
CA GLN A 16 -8.44 -0.67 15.64
C GLN A 16 -7.06 -0.42 16.27
N LEU A 17 -6.03 -0.18 15.44
CA LEU A 17 -4.70 0.19 15.91
C LEU A 17 -4.72 1.51 16.70
N GLU A 18 -5.47 2.51 16.23
CA GLU A 18 -5.65 3.78 16.94
C GLU A 18 -6.27 3.58 18.33
N THR A 19 -7.26 2.69 18.42
CA THR A 19 -7.90 2.32 19.69
C THR A 19 -6.89 1.68 20.65
N ILE A 20 -6.04 0.77 20.14
CA ILE A 20 -4.99 0.14 20.94
C ILE A 20 -3.98 1.19 21.42
N ILE A 21 -3.54 2.11 20.56
CA ILE A 21 -2.61 3.19 20.93
C ILE A 21 -3.19 4.05 22.06
N LYS A 22 -4.47 4.42 21.97
CA LYS A 22 -5.16 5.21 23.00
C LYS A 22 -5.23 4.48 24.34
N GLU A 23 -5.57 3.19 24.31
CA GLU A 23 -5.61 2.34 25.51
C GLU A 23 -4.21 2.18 26.13
N THR A 24 -3.19 1.90 25.30
CA THR A 24 -1.79 1.81 25.74
C THR A 24 -1.35 3.12 26.39
N ASN A 25 -1.66 4.27 25.81
CA ASN A 25 -1.36 5.58 26.40
C ASN A 25 -2.09 5.78 27.72
N SER A 26 -3.38 5.43 27.81
CA SER A 26 -4.17 5.54 29.03
C SER A 26 -3.54 4.77 30.20
N ARG A 27 -2.97 3.59 29.92
CA ARG A 27 -2.27 2.77 30.93
C ARG A 27 -0.88 3.28 31.31
N ILE A 28 -0.22 4.01 30.42
CA ILE A 28 1.07 4.67 30.71
C ILE A 28 0.86 5.84 31.69
N ILE A 29 -0.24 6.60 31.53
CA ILE A 29 -0.52 7.79 32.33
C ILE A 29 -1.43 7.53 33.54
N SER A 30 -1.84 6.27 33.78
CA SER A 30 -2.67 5.93 34.93
C SER A 30 -1.92 6.07 36.24
N ASP A 31 -2.65 6.16 37.35
CA ASP A 31 -2.09 6.17 38.70
C ASP A 31 -2.68 5.01 39.54
N PRO A 32 -1.91 3.95 39.86
CA PRO A 32 -0.53 3.73 39.42
C PRO A 32 -0.42 3.36 37.92
N PRO A 33 0.73 3.62 37.26
CA PRO A 33 0.94 3.25 35.86
C PRO A 33 1.09 1.72 35.70
N ASP A 34 0.70 1.20 34.54
CA ASP A 34 1.01 -0.18 34.16
C ASP A 34 2.52 -0.30 33.93
N VAL A 35 3.22 -0.96 34.87
CA VAL A 35 4.69 -1.07 34.88
C VAL A 35 5.23 -1.70 33.60
N LEU A 36 4.60 -2.78 33.12
CA LEU A 36 5.06 -3.48 31.92
C LEU A 36 4.97 -2.56 30.70
N ILE A 37 3.86 -1.85 30.56
CA ILE A 37 3.66 -0.96 29.40
C ILE A 37 4.56 0.27 29.50
N TYR A 38 4.65 0.87 30.69
CA TYR A 38 5.48 2.04 30.95
C TYR A 38 6.96 1.78 30.64
N GLU A 39 7.52 0.69 31.18
CA GLU A 39 8.92 0.30 30.96
C GLU A 39 9.22 -0.07 29.49
N ASN A 40 8.20 -0.46 28.73
CA ASN A 40 8.32 -0.90 27.34
C ASN A 40 7.68 0.07 26.32
N ALA A 41 7.42 1.32 26.70
CA ALA A 41 6.70 2.29 25.84
C ALA A 41 7.37 2.50 24.46
N ASN A 42 8.71 2.52 24.41
CA ASN A 42 9.47 2.61 23.17
C ASN A 42 9.21 1.41 22.24
N PHE A 43 9.14 0.20 22.80
CA PHE A 43 8.84 -1.01 22.03
C PHE A 43 7.46 -0.93 21.39
N PHE A 44 6.43 -0.53 22.16
CA PHE A 44 5.08 -0.38 21.64
C PHE A 44 5.00 0.69 20.54
N THR A 45 5.65 1.85 20.75
CA THR A 45 5.70 2.93 19.75
C THR A 45 6.31 2.46 18.43
N LYS A 46 7.43 1.71 18.49
CA LYS A 46 8.05 1.08 17.33
C LYS A 46 7.09 0.11 16.64
N ALA A 47 6.45 -0.78 17.41
CA ALA A 47 5.52 -1.75 16.88
C ALA A 47 4.34 -1.09 16.16
N PHE A 48 3.73 -0.07 16.75
CA PHE A 48 2.62 0.67 16.14
C PHE A 48 2.99 1.31 14.80
N LEU A 49 4.16 1.95 14.72
CA LEU A 49 4.63 2.57 13.48
C LEU A 49 4.91 1.53 12.38
N ILE A 50 5.52 0.40 12.74
CA ILE A 50 5.75 -0.71 11.81
C ILE A 50 4.41 -1.25 11.30
N THR A 51 3.45 -1.48 12.20
CA THR A 51 2.14 -2.04 11.87
C THR A 51 1.33 -1.13 10.94
N MET A 52 1.24 0.18 11.22
CA MET A 52 0.47 1.09 10.35
C MET A 52 1.06 1.18 8.94
N CYS A 53 2.40 1.16 8.79
CA CYS A 53 3.04 1.14 7.47
C CYS A 53 2.82 -0.20 6.75
N ALA A 54 2.83 -1.32 7.49
CA ALA A 54 2.54 -2.64 6.91
C ALA A 54 1.09 -2.72 6.37
N TYR A 55 0.13 -2.10 7.06
CA TYR A 55 -1.24 -1.97 6.55
C TYR A 55 -1.31 -1.12 5.28
N LEU A 56 -0.61 0.02 5.22
CA LEU A 56 -0.53 0.82 4.00
C LEU A 56 0.06 0.00 2.83
N GLU A 57 1.17 -0.70 3.05
CA GLU A 57 1.83 -1.51 2.01
C GLU A 57 0.93 -2.65 1.51
N SER A 58 0.22 -3.31 2.43
CA SER A 58 -0.73 -4.37 2.10
C SER A 58 -1.93 -3.83 1.31
N TYR A 59 -2.46 -2.67 1.70
CA TYR A 59 -3.50 -1.98 0.94
C TYR A 59 -3.04 -1.65 -0.48
N LEU A 60 -1.89 -1.00 -0.66
CA LEU A 60 -1.38 -0.62 -1.98
C LEU A 60 -1.23 -1.84 -2.90
N LYS A 61 -0.78 -2.96 -2.34
CA LYS A 61 -0.65 -4.24 -3.05
C LYS A 61 -2.00 -4.76 -3.54
N ASP A 62 -2.99 -4.79 -2.65
CA ASP A 62 -4.34 -5.26 -3.00
C ASP A 62 -5.00 -4.33 -4.01
N ALA A 63 -4.84 -3.02 -3.83
CA ALA A 63 -5.42 -2.01 -4.70
C ALA A 63 -4.88 -2.10 -6.14
N LEU A 64 -3.57 -2.38 -6.32
CA LEU A 64 -3.01 -2.62 -7.65
C LEU A 64 -3.49 -3.94 -8.26
N MET A 65 -3.71 -4.98 -7.44
CA MET A 65 -4.28 -6.24 -7.93
C MET A 65 -5.72 -6.08 -8.44
N VAL A 66 -6.50 -5.16 -7.89
CA VAL A 66 -7.82 -4.82 -8.44
C VAL A 66 -7.71 -4.32 -9.88
N ILE A 67 -6.70 -3.50 -10.20
CA ILE A 67 -6.44 -3.01 -11.56
C ILE A 67 -6.08 -4.19 -12.49
N VAL A 68 -5.19 -5.10 -12.04
CA VAL A 68 -4.81 -6.28 -12.83
C VAL A 68 -6.04 -7.16 -13.14
N ASP A 69 -6.86 -7.41 -12.13
CA ASP A 69 -8.07 -8.22 -12.24
C ASP A 69 -9.06 -7.60 -13.23
N GLU A 70 -9.32 -6.30 -13.12
CA GLU A 70 -10.24 -5.60 -14.02
C GLU A 70 -9.73 -5.58 -15.47
N LEU A 71 -8.44 -5.30 -15.68
CA LEU A 71 -7.84 -5.35 -17.00
C LEU A 71 -7.93 -6.76 -17.60
N ASN A 72 -7.73 -7.81 -16.80
CA ASN A 72 -7.91 -9.18 -17.26
C ASN A 72 -9.37 -9.51 -17.63
N ILE A 73 -10.36 -8.97 -16.89
CA ILE A 73 -11.78 -9.08 -17.27
C ILE A 73 -12.03 -8.42 -18.63
N ARG A 74 -11.53 -7.19 -18.84
CA ARG A 74 -11.65 -6.47 -20.11
C ARG A 74 -10.97 -7.21 -21.27
N LEU A 75 -9.77 -7.74 -21.04
CA LEU A 75 -9.03 -8.54 -22.04
C LEU A 75 -9.77 -9.83 -22.41
N SER A 76 -10.32 -10.54 -21.43
CA SER A 76 -11.09 -11.77 -21.67
C SER A 76 -12.35 -11.53 -22.50
N THR A 77 -12.97 -10.36 -22.32
CA THR A 77 -14.16 -9.94 -23.09
C THR A 77 -13.81 -9.59 -24.53
N THR A 78 -12.65 -8.94 -24.74
CA THR A 78 -12.18 -8.51 -26.07
C THR A 78 -11.57 -9.66 -26.89
N LYS A 79 -11.17 -10.76 -26.21
CA LYS A 79 -10.60 -11.98 -26.83
C LYS A 79 -9.36 -11.71 -27.70
N LEU A 80 -8.47 -10.83 -27.26
CA LEU A 80 -7.23 -10.53 -27.97
C LEU A 80 -6.31 -11.76 -28.02
N PRO A 81 -5.78 -12.16 -29.20
CA PRO A 81 -4.85 -13.30 -29.29
C PRO A 81 -3.50 -12.98 -28.63
N HIS A 82 -3.02 -13.86 -27.74
CA HIS A 82 -1.74 -13.69 -27.05
C HIS A 82 -0.56 -13.54 -28.03
N ASN A 83 -0.45 -14.45 -29.00
CA ASN A 83 0.65 -14.47 -29.96
C ASN A 83 0.70 -13.20 -30.83
N LEU A 84 -0.45 -12.62 -31.17
CA LEU A 84 -0.50 -11.39 -31.99
C LEU A 84 0.15 -10.20 -31.26
N VAL A 85 -0.22 -10.00 -29.99
CA VAL A 85 0.32 -8.90 -29.18
C VAL A 85 1.80 -9.15 -28.83
N LYS A 86 2.18 -10.39 -28.55
CA LYS A 86 3.58 -10.73 -28.33
C LYS A 86 4.44 -10.46 -29.58
N TRP A 87 3.92 -10.78 -30.77
CA TRP A 87 4.59 -10.50 -32.04
C TRP A 87 4.77 -8.99 -32.27
N SER A 88 3.72 -8.19 -32.03
CA SER A 88 3.76 -6.74 -32.27
C SER A 88 4.72 -5.99 -31.36
N LEU A 89 4.93 -6.48 -30.14
CA LEU A 89 5.86 -5.88 -29.18
C LEU A 89 7.33 -6.23 -29.45
N ASN A 90 7.63 -6.99 -30.52
CA ASN A 90 9.00 -7.41 -30.91
C ASN A 90 9.80 -8.01 -29.74
N ILE A 91 9.12 -8.71 -28.83
CA ILE A 91 9.77 -9.29 -27.65
C ILE A 91 10.79 -10.36 -28.11
N ASP A 92 10.50 -11.07 -29.21
CA ASP A 92 11.41 -12.00 -29.88
C ASP A 92 11.18 -11.99 -31.41
N LYS A 93 12.25 -12.10 -32.22
CA LYS A 93 12.14 -12.23 -33.70
C LYS A 93 11.57 -13.59 -34.13
N GLU A 94 11.72 -14.59 -33.28
CA GLU A 94 11.18 -15.95 -33.45
C GLU A 94 10.58 -16.42 -32.12
N PHE A 95 9.36 -16.96 -32.17
CA PHE A 95 8.74 -17.54 -30.98
C PHE A 95 9.45 -18.84 -30.61
N LYS A 96 9.90 -18.96 -29.36
CA LYS A 96 10.28 -20.28 -28.83
C LYS A 96 9.01 -21.16 -28.76
N GLU A 97 9.13 -22.46 -29.02
CA GLU A 97 7.97 -23.39 -29.05
C GLU A 97 7.12 -23.35 -27.77
N ASN A 98 7.76 -23.16 -26.61
CA ASN A 98 7.10 -23.06 -25.29
C ASN A 98 6.35 -21.73 -25.07
N GLU A 99 6.57 -20.75 -25.93
CA GLU A 99 5.98 -19.41 -25.87
C GLU A 99 4.90 -19.19 -26.93
N PHE A 100 4.86 -20.05 -27.95
CA PHE A 100 3.78 -20.05 -28.95
C PHE A 100 2.52 -20.71 -28.37
N LYS A 101 1.62 -19.90 -27.81
CA LYS A 101 0.44 -20.40 -27.10
C LYS A 101 -0.84 -19.95 -27.78
N TYR A 102 -1.70 -20.91 -28.10
CA TYR A 102 -3.06 -20.62 -28.57
C TYR A 102 -3.97 -20.26 -27.39
N GLU A 103 -3.75 -19.09 -26.81
CA GLU A 103 -4.53 -18.55 -25.70
C GLU A 103 -4.89 -17.07 -25.88
N GLN A 104 -5.85 -16.59 -25.10
CA GLN A 104 -6.17 -15.17 -25.01
C GLN A 104 -5.09 -14.43 -24.21
N LEU A 105 -4.85 -13.18 -24.57
CA LEU A 105 -3.96 -12.30 -23.83
C LEU A 105 -4.48 -12.14 -22.39
N LYS A 106 -3.57 -12.30 -21.44
CA LYS A 106 -3.80 -12.06 -20.02
C LYS A 106 -2.57 -11.40 -19.42
N ILE A 107 -2.79 -10.51 -18.46
CA ILE A 107 -1.75 -9.95 -17.61
C ILE A 107 -1.43 -10.99 -16.55
N GLY A 108 -0.21 -11.54 -16.62
CA GLY A 108 0.26 -12.62 -15.77
C GLY A 108 0.81 -12.20 -14.40
N ILE A 109 0.67 -10.93 -14.02
CA ILE A 109 1.19 -10.37 -12.77
C ILE A 109 0.47 -11.02 -11.58
N LYS A 110 1.23 -11.72 -10.75
CA LYS A 110 0.75 -12.30 -9.49
C LYS A 110 1.01 -11.35 -8.34
N LYS A 111 0.19 -11.47 -7.29
CA LYS A 111 0.34 -10.70 -6.04
C LYS A 111 1.78 -10.74 -5.50
N LYS A 112 2.45 -11.90 -5.53
CA LYS A 112 3.84 -12.05 -5.08
C LYS A 112 4.88 -11.27 -5.90
N GLU A 113 4.61 -11.02 -7.17
CA GLU A 113 5.53 -10.29 -8.05
C GLU A 113 5.49 -8.78 -7.78
N LEU A 114 4.49 -8.31 -7.03
CA LEU A 114 4.42 -6.93 -6.57
C LEU A 114 5.23 -6.70 -5.30
N ASP A 115 5.59 -7.74 -4.53
CA ASP A 115 6.26 -7.59 -3.23
C ASP A 115 7.56 -6.78 -3.33
N ASP A 116 8.35 -7.00 -4.38
CA ASP A 116 9.62 -6.30 -4.59
C ASP A 116 9.45 -4.83 -5.02
N TYR A 117 8.26 -4.44 -5.46
CA TYR A 117 7.97 -3.09 -5.97
C TYR A 117 7.11 -2.26 -5.04
N ILE A 118 6.33 -2.90 -4.16
CA ILE A 118 5.50 -2.21 -3.20
C ILE A 118 6.38 -1.50 -2.19
N SER A 119 6.05 -0.24 -1.94
CA SER A 119 6.67 0.56 -0.91
C SER A 119 5.62 1.51 -0.35
N GLY A 120 5.61 1.67 0.97
CA GLY A 120 4.84 2.74 1.59
C GLY A 120 5.32 4.14 1.20
N ASN A 121 6.53 4.27 0.64
CA ASN A 121 7.11 5.55 0.24
C ASN A 121 6.39 6.11 -1.01
N PRO A 122 5.70 7.27 -0.92
CA PRO A 122 4.91 7.82 -2.03
C PRO A 122 5.72 8.12 -3.30
N PHE A 123 7.01 8.43 -3.18
CA PHE A 123 7.89 8.69 -4.31
C PHE A 123 8.24 7.43 -5.10
N LYS A 124 8.25 6.27 -4.44
CA LYS A 124 8.36 4.97 -5.12
C LYS A 124 6.99 4.50 -5.60
N THR A 125 5.95 4.72 -4.79
CA THR A 125 4.56 4.36 -5.13
C THR A 125 4.12 5.02 -6.43
N LYS A 126 4.40 6.31 -6.65
CA LYS A 126 4.03 7.00 -7.90
C LYS A 126 4.64 6.35 -9.15
N ASP A 127 5.88 5.87 -9.07
CA ASP A 127 6.56 5.26 -10.22
C ASP A 127 5.98 3.88 -10.52
N LEU A 128 5.60 3.14 -9.48
CA LEU A 128 4.84 1.90 -9.64
C LEU A 128 3.47 2.17 -10.27
N PHE A 129 2.71 3.14 -9.77
CA PHE A 129 1.38 3.48 -10.31
C PHE A 129 1.41 3.94 -11.77
N LYS A 130 2.49 4.62 -12.19
CA LYS A 130 2.71 4.95 -13.62
C LYS A 130 2.75 3.71 -14.50
N LYS A 131 3.29 2.57 -14.03
CA LYS A 131 3.28 1.29 -14.77
C LYS A 131 1.85 0.75 -14.97
N PHE A 132 0.94 1.12 -14.07
CA PHE A 132 -0.49 0.79 -14.15
C PHE A 132 -1.32 1.87 -14.87
N GLY A 133 -0.67 2.87 -15.48
CA GLY A 133 -1.36 3.94 -16.21
C GLY A 133 -1.99 5.02 -15.33
N ILE A 134 -1.64 5.07 -14.04
CA ILE A 134 -2.12 6.11 -13.11
C ILE A 134 -0.99 7.08 -12.82
N ASP A 135 -1.20 8.35 -13.15
CA ASP A 135 -0.27 9.43 -12.84
C ASP A 135 -0.69 10.17 -11.56
N LEU A 136 -0.15 9.73 -10.41
CA LEU A 136 -0.47 10.31 -9.10
C LEU A 136 -0.06 11.79 -9.00
N GLU A 137 0.94 12.24 -9.76
CA GLU A 137 1.45 13.62 -9.68
C GLU A 137 0.46 14.65 -10.25
N LYS A 138 -0.54 14.22 -11.02
CA LYS A 138 -1.63 15.09 -11.48
C LYS A 138 -2.68 15.37 -10.41
N ASN A 139 -2.70 14.61 -9.32
CA ASN A 139 -3.67 14.77 -8.26
C ASN A 139 -3.13 15.75 -7.18
N ALA A 140 -3.85 16.85 -6.98
CA ALA A 140 -3.45 17.87 -6.00
C ALA A 140 -3.42 17.34 -4.56
N VAL A 141 -4.37 16.46 -4.20
CA VAL A 141 -4.47 15.86 -2.86
C VAL A 141 -3.28 14.94 -2.56
N PHE A 142 -2.87 14.14 -3.54
CA PHE A 142 -1.67 13.30 -3.46
C PHE A 142 -0.43 14.19 -3.26
N ASN A 143 -0.32 15.27 -4.02
CA ASN A 143 0.80 16.21 -3.89
C ASN A 143 0.86 16.89 -2.52
N SER A 144 -0.29 17.16 -1.88
CA SER A 144 -0.31 17.68 -0.51
C SER A 144 -0.01 16.62 0.54
N GLN A 145 -0.29 15.34 0.29
CA GLN A 145 -0.11 14.24 1.25
C GLN A 145 1.29 13.60 1.18
N LYS A 146 1.94 13.58 0.01
CA LYS A 146 3.13 12.76 -0.25
C LYS A 146 4.30 13.01 0.70
N GLU A 147 4.55 14.26 1.11
CA GLU A 147 5.67 14.59 2.01
C GLU A 147 5.43 14.05 3.41
N GLU A 148 4.20 14.21 3.91
CA GLU A 148 3.79 13.71 5.21
C GLU A 148 3.87 12.17 5.26
N ILE A 149 3.30 11.48 4.27
CA ILE A 149 3.38 10.02 4.21
C ILE A 149 4.84 9.54 4.06
N ASN A 150 5.65 10.25 3.28
CA ASN A 150 7.08 9.96 3.18
C ASN A 150 7.79 10.09 4.54
N SER A 151 7.48 11.13 5.32
CA SER A 151 8.08 11.33 6.65
C SER A 151 7.79 10.17 7.61
N ILE A 152 6.55 9.65 7.60
CA ILE A 152 6.11 8.50 8.40
C ILE A 152 6.91 7.26 8.00
N VAL A 153 7.00 6.98 6.70
CA VAL A 153 7.69 5.80 6.16
C VAL A 153 9.20 5.87 6.39
N VAL A 154 9.80 7.05 6.25
CA VAL A 154 11.23 7.25 6.56
C VAL A 154 11.49 7.01 8.04
N LYS A 155 10.62 7.48 8.93
CA LYS A 155 10.75 7.22 10.38
C LYS A 155 10.63 5.72 10.69
N ARG A 156 9.68 5.03 10.06
CA ARG A 156 9.54 3.56 10.14
C ARG A 156 10.81 2.85 9.70
N ASN A 157 11.38 3.25 8.56
CA ASN A 157 12.59 2.63 8.01
C ASN A 157 13.79 2.82 8.95
N LYS A 158 13.91 3.99 9.58
CA LYS A 158 14.96 4.23 10.59
C LYS A 158 14.81 3.30 11.79
N ILE A 159 13.59 3.17 12.32
CA ILE A 159 13.29 2.24 13.42
C ILE A 159 13.59 0.79 13.03
N LEU A 160 13.21 0.35 11.82
CA LEU A 160 13.45 -1.02 11.36
C LEU A 160 14.94 -1.32 11.08
N HIS A 161 15.65 -0.42 10.41
CA HIS A 161 17.00 -0.71 9.90
C HIS A 161 18.13 -0.24 10.82
N HIS A 162 17.89 0.78 11.64
CA HIS A 162 18.90 1.34 12.53
C HIS A 162 18.60 1.09 14.01
N ASN A 163 17.48 0.40 14.31
CA ASN A 163 16.97 0.21 15.66
C ASN A 163 16.84 1.54 16.43
N ASP A 164 16.66 2.65 15.69
CA ASP A 164 16.52 3.99 16.25
C ASP A 164 15.44 3.99 17.34
N GLU A 165 15.65 4.75 18.40
CA GLU A 165 14.59 4.97 19.37
C GLU A 165 13.41 5.72 18.73
N ALA A 166 12.22 5.41 19.22
CA ALA A 166 10.99 6.11 18.91
C ALA A 166 10.59 7.08 20.03
N SER A 167 11.55 7.45 20.90
CA SER A 167 11.35 8.33 22.04
C SER A 167 10.96 9.76 21.65
N ASP A 168 11.21 10.15 20.39
CA ASP A 168 10.81 11.40 19.76
C ASP A 168 9.40 11.36 19.11
N VAL A 169 8.73 10.21 19.12
CA VAL A 169 7.37 10.06 18.57
C VAL A 169 6.37 10.00 19.72
N SER A 170 5.50 10.99 19.81
CA SER A 170 4.44 11.00 20.81
C SER A 170 3.24 10.14 20.37
N ASN A 171 2.40 9.73 21.33
CA ASN A 171 1.14 9.05 21.01
C ASN A 171 0.21 9.91 20.15
N LYS A 172 0.27 11.24 20.30
CA LYS A 172 -0.46 12.17 19.43
C LYS A 172 0.04 12.08 17.98
N ASP A 173 1.35 11.99 17.77
CA ASP A 173 1.94 11.81 16.44
C ASP A 173 1.49 10.50 15.82
N LEU A 174 1.44 9.40 16.58
CA LEU A 174 0.93 8.12 16.09
C LEU A 174 -0.53 8.20 15.64
N THR A 175 -1.41 8.86 16.43
CA THR A 175 -2.81 9.03 16.04
C THR A 175 -2.98 9.92 14.82
N ASN A 176 -2.16 10.98 14.70
CA ASN A 176 -2.13 11.83 13.51
C ASN A 176 -1.65 11.04 12.29
N ASN A 177 -0.60 10.24 12.43
CA ASN A 177 -0.08 9.39 11.36
C ASN A 177 -1.14 8.41 10.85
N ILE A 178 -1.93 7.79 11.75
CA ILE A 178 -3.05 6.93 11.36
C ILE A 178 -4.06 7.71 10.52
N LYS A 179 -4.45 8.90 10.95
CA LYS A 179 -5.38 9.75 10.18
C LYS A 179 -4.82 10.07 8.80
N SER A 180 -3.56 10.49 8.72
CA SER A 180 -2.90 10.84 7.46
C SER A 180 -2.82 9.65 6.51
N LEU A 181 -2.52 8.45 7.04
CA LEU A 181 -2.51 7.21 6.27
C LEU A 181 -3.92 6.83 5.77
N THR A 182 -4.95 6.97 6.61
CA THR A 182 -6.35 6.74 6.22
C THR A 182 -6.77 7.69 5.09
N ASP A 183 -6.51 8.99 5.22
CA ASP A 183 -6.83 9.99 4.21
C ASP A 183 -6.08 9.74 2.89
N TYR A 184 -4.83 9.25 2.97
CA TYR A 184 -4.06 8.85 1.81
C TYR A 184 -4.65 7.60 1.13
N ILE A 185 -5.02 6.58 1.90
CA ILE A 185 -5.69 5.36 1.39
C ILE A 185 -7.00 5.73 0.69
N VAL A 186 -7.83 6.60 1.26
CA VAL A 186 -9.09 7.06 0.65
C VAL A 186 -8.83 7.77 -0.67
N ASN A 187 -7.83 8.65 -0.73
CA ASN A 187 -7.47 9.37 -1.95
C ASN A 187 -7.00 8.39 -3.05
N ILE A 188 -6.07 7.49 -2.74
CA ILE A 188 -5.56 6.48 -3.69
C ILE A 188 -6.70 5.59 -4.19
N ASP A 189 -7.60 5.12 -3.32
CA ASP A 189 -8.76 4.31 -3.71
C ASP A 189 -9.63 5.04 -4.72
N SER A 190 -9.88 6.33 -4.50
CA SER A 190 -10.68 7.15 -5.42
C SER A 190 -10.04 7.29 -6.80
N LEU A 191 -8.71 7.38 -6.86
CA LEU A 191 -7.95 7.47 -8.11
C LEU A 191 -8.00 6.15 -8.87
N ILE A 192 -7.90 5.03 -8.16
CA ILE A 192 -7.99 3.69 -8.76
C ILE A 192 -9.40 3.46 -9.31
N ARG A 193 -10.45 3.78 -8.53
CA ARG A 193 -11.85 3.67 -8.98
C ARG A 193 -12.10 4.44 -10.28
N LYS A 194 -11.64 5.70 -10.34
CA LYS A 194 -11.74 6.53 -11.56
C LYS A 194 -10.98 5.97 -12.76
N HIS A 195 -9.92 5.18 -12.54
CA HIS A 195 -9.12 4.59 -13.61
C HIS A 195 -9.76 3.31 -14.17
N ILE A 196 -10.50 2.58 -13.34
CA ILE A 196 -11.15 1.31 -13.71
C ILE A 196 -12.62 1.45 -14.13
N GLU A 197 -13.22 2.63 -13.95
CA GLU A 197 -14.49 3.02 -14.58
C GLU A 197 -14.29 3.30 -16.09
#